data_AF-A0AAD7AHR4-F1
#
_entry.id   AF-A0AAD7AHR4-F1
#
_cell.length_a   1.000
_cell.length_b   1.000
_cell.length_c   1.000
_cell.angle_alpha   90.00
_cell.angle_beta   90.00
_cell.angle_gamma   90.00
#
_symmetry.space_group_name_H-M   'P 1'
#
loop_
_entity.id
_entity.type
_entity.pdbx_description
1 polymer ?
#
loop_
_entity_poly.entity_id
_entity_poly.type
_entity_poly.pdbx_seq_one_letter_code
_entity_poly.pdbx_strand_id
1 'polypeptide(L)'
;MQRVENTFPRLCASLHIPEAPLRESVTALLSIRERKFAQRMEIAQAWLERSGQCPLSISLYGSLPPDTVPAGYSSTSVILKTFIPFASRWYDVHTATSAALESLCVLSENDVPMLRTLDISESYQSPLPRSPRWGSSGLLRGPKISSFVVLRASSVPLNFPLRWHQLTSLSITNRFDLGPPLTSTMAAGMFSQCPRLRTCRLVINDDTDSAAVSESVLELPSLLALDIHSIGVVSEELPT
;
A
#
# COMPACT_ATOMS: atom_id res chain seq x y z
N MET A 1 -18.39 12.59 -36.03
CA MET A 1 -18.92 11.46 -35.24
C MET A 1 -18.29 11.49 -33.85
N GLN A 2 -18.96 12.10 -32.87
CA GLN A 2 -18.54 12.04 -31.47
C GLN A 2 -18.95 10.68 -30.91
N ARG A 3 -17.97 9.85 -30.57
CA ARG A 3 -18.17 8.61 -29.83
C ARG A 3 -18.52 9.04 -28.40
N VAL A 4 -19.79 8.98 -28.05
CA VAL A 4 -20.24 9.10 -26.66
C VAL A 4 -19.70 7.84 -25.96
N GLU A 5 -18.54 7.99 -25.30
CA GLU A 5 -18.02 6.96 -24.42
C GLU A 5 -19.01 6.81 -23.28
N ASN A 6 -19.78 5.72 -23.33
CA ASN A 6 -20.69 5.30 -22.29
C ASN A 6 -19.93 5.24 -20.95
N THR A 7 -20.06 6.29 -20.15
CA THR A 7 -19.77 6.31 -18.72
C THR A 7 -20.80 5.47 -18.00
N PHE A 8 -20.85 4.16 -18.29
CA PHE A 8 -21.44 3.24 -17.34
C PHE A 8 -20.53 3.27 -16.11
N PRO A 9 -21.09 3.48 -14.90
CA PRO A 9 -20.34 3.22 -13.69
C PRO A 9 -19.92 1.77 -13.76
N ARG A 10 -18.64 1.52 -14.07
CA ARG A 10 -18.09 0.17 -14.11
C ARG A 10 -18.37 -0.41 -12.73
N LEU A 11 -19.17 -1.46 -12.67
CA LEU A 11 -19.39 -2.22 -11.45
C LEU A 11 -18.04 -2.77 -11.02
N CYS A 12 -17.34 -2.03 -10.15
CA CYS A 12 -16.14 -2.51 -9.50
C CYS A 12 -16.58 -3.63 -8.56
N ALA A 13 -16.05 -4.81 -8.79
CA ALA A 13 -16.29 -5.93 -7.92
C ALA A 13 -15.30 -5.75 -6.74
N SER A 14 -15.84 -5.43 -5.57
CA SER A 14 -15.06 -5.22 -4.34
C SER A 14 -15.22 -6.42 -3.42
N LEU A 15 -14.09 -6.99 -2.98
CA LEU A 15 -14.08 -8.12 -2.05
C LEU A 15 -13.24 -7.77 -0.82
N HIS A 16 -13.90 -7.79 0.34
CA HIS A 16 -13.26 -7.63 1.64
C HIS A 16 -13.38 -8.94 2.42
N ILE A 17 -12.24 -9.52 2.81
CA ILE A 17 -12.20 -10.74 3.61
C ILE A 17 -11.80 -10.32 5.04
N PRO A 18 -12.77 -10.12 5.95
CA PRO A 18 -12.44 -9.73 7.32
C PRO A 18 -11.76 -10.90 8.03
N GLU A 19 -10.66 -10.64 8.72
CA GLU A 19 -10.07 -11.60 9.65
C GLU A 19 -10.76 -11.48 11.02
N ALA A 20 -11.19 -12.61 11.60
CA ALA A 20 -11.82 -12.58 12.91
C ALA A 20 -10.78 -12.21 13.99
N PRO A 21 -11.07 -11.27 14.90
CA PRO A 21 -10.13 -10.91 15.96
C PRO A 21 -9.87 -12.11 16.89
N LEU A 22 -8.61 -12.31 17.25
CA LEU A 22 -8.21 -13.25 18.31
C LEU A 22 -8.60 -12.64 19.65
N ARG A 23 -9.66 -13.14 20.30
CA ARG A 23 -9.97 -12.73 21.68
C ARG A 23 -9.76 -13.82 22.73
N GLU A 24 -9.59 -15.10 22.39
CA GLU A 24 -9.47 -16.16 23.40
C GLU A 24 -8.55 -17.32 22.98
N SER A 25 -7.75 -17.78 23.94
CA SER A 25 -6.88 -18.95 23.86
C SER A 25 -7.70 -20.23 24.07
N VAL A 26 -8.20 -20.83 22.99
CA VAL A 26 -8.70 -22.22 23.02
C VAL A 26 -8.38 -22.90 21.70
N THR A 27 -7.58 -23.97 21.75
CA THR A 27 -7.22 -24.82 20.58
C THR A 27 -8.45 -25.31 19.79
N ALA A 28 -9.59 -25.53 20.45
CA ALA A 28 -10.86 -25.88 19.78
C ALA A 28 -11.34 -24.79 18.79
N LEU A 29 -11.07 -23.51 19.07
CA LEU A 29 -11.43 -22.40 18.18
C LEU A 29 -10.58 -22.34 16.92
N LEU A 30 -9.37 -22.91 16.92
CA LEU A 30 -8.49 -22.92 15.75
C LEU A 30 -9.10 -23.73 14.60
N SER A 31 -9.56 -24.95 14.86
CA SER A 31 -10.18 -25.80 13.83
C SER A 31 -11.46 -25.19 13.24
N ILE A 32 -12.28 -24.53 14.08
CA ILE A 32 -13.48 -23.82 13.63
C ILE A 32 -13.10 -22.61 12.78
N ARG A 33 -12.05 -21.88 13.17
CA ARG A 33 -11.54 -20.73 12.43
C ARG A 33 -10.97 -21.14 11.08
N GLU A 34 -10.15 -22.18 11.03
CA GLU A 34 -9.59 -22.73 9.79
C GLU A 34 -10.70 -23.16 8.83
N ARG A 35 -11.71 -23.88 9.33
CA ARG A 35 -12.87 -24.28 8.52
C ARG A 35 -13.64 -23.07 7.97
N LYS A 36 -13.93 -22.07 8.82
CA LYS A 36 -14.61 -20.83 8.39
C LYS A 36 -13.77 -20.04 7.39
N PHE A 37 -12.45 -20.01 7.57
CA PHE A 37 -11.54 -19.34 6.67
C PHE A 37 -11.49 -20.05 5.31
N ALA A 38 -11.33 -21.39 5.29
CA ALA A 38 -11.39 -22.18 4.07
C ALA A 38 -12.72 -21.97 3.31
N GLN A 39 -13.85 -22.00 4.02
CA GLN A 39 -15.16 -21.73 3.42
C GLN A 39 -15.25 -20.31 2.80
N ARG A 40 -14.68 -19.29 3.48
CA ARG A 40 -14.61 -17.93 2.92
C ARG A 40 -13.73 -17.88 1.66
N MET A 41 -12.63 -18.62 1.65
CA MET A 41 -11.74 -18.70 0.49
C MET A 41 -12.40 -19.41 -0.70
N GLU A 42 -13.17 -20.47 -0.47
CA GLU A 42 -13.98 -21.13 -1.52
C GLU A 42 -15.02 -20.17 -2.10
N ILE A 43 -15.74 -19.43 -1.23
CA ILE A 43 -16.73 -18.44 -1.66
C ILE A 43 -16.05 -17.30 -2.45
N ALA A 44 -14.91 -16.80 -1.97
CA ALA A 44 -14.12 -15.77 -2.62
C ALA A 44 -13.65 -16.22 -4.01
N GLN A 45 -13.13 -17.44 -4.13
CA GLN A 45 -12.71 -18.02 -5.39
C GLN A 45 -13.88 -18.13 -6.38
N ALA A 46 -15.00 -18.73 -5.94
CA ALA A 46 -16.18 -18.86 -6.80
C ALA A 46 -16.73 -17.49 -7.24
N TRP A 47 -16.64 -16.48 -6.39
CA TRP A 47 -17.01 -15.11 -6.74
C TRP A 47 -16.04 -14.48 -7.76
N LEU A 48 -14.72 -14.67 -7.59
CA LEU A 48 -13.70 -14.19 -8.53
C LEU A 48 -13.90 -14.81 -9.93
N GLU A 49 -14.21 -16.10 -9.99
CA GLU A 49 -14.53 -16.82 -11.23
C GLU A 49 -15.80 -16.26 -11.89
N ARG A 50 -16.89 -16.04 -11.13
CA ARG A 50 -18.14 -15.49 -11.66
C ARG A 50 -18.04 -14.03 -12.10
N SER A 51 -17.13 -13.25 -11.51
CA SER A 51 -16.97 -11.83 -11.84
C SER A 51 -16.37 -11.58 -13.25
N GLY A 52 -15.92 -12.63 -13.94
CA GLY A 52 -15.54 -12.59 -15.35
C GLY A 52 -14.35 -11.66 -15.62
N GLN A 53 -14.58 -10.58 -16.37
CA GLN A 53 -13.56 -9.58 -16.72
C GLN A 53 -13.74 -8.25 -15.98
N CYS A 54 -14.57 -8.21 -14.94
CA CYS A 54 -14.78 -6.98 -14.19
C CYS A 54 -13.49 -6.54 -13.47
N PRO A 55 -13.16 -5.24 -13.47
CA PRO A 55 -12.06 -4.71 -12.66
C PRO A 55 -12.25 -5.06 -11.18
N LEU A 56 -11.16 -5.41 -10.52
CA LEU A 56 -11.14 -5.84 -9.13
C LEU A 56 -10.56 -4.76 -8.23
N SER A 57 -11.29 -4.43 -7.16
CA SER A 57 -10.75 -3.70 -6.03
C SER A 57 -10.55 -4.69 -4.87
N ILE A 58 -9.33 -4.79 -4.40
CA ILE A 58 -8.91 -5.77 -3.40
C ILE A 58 -8.41 -5.04 -2.17
N SER A 59 -8.92 -5.41 -1.01
CA SER A 59 -8.42 -4.89 0.26
C SER A 59 -8.03 -6.02 1.20
N LEU A 60 -6.74 -6.15 1.47
CA LEU A 60 -6.12 -7.18 2.27
C LEU A 60 -5.74 -6.59 3.63
N TYR A 61 -6.60 -6.81 4.62
CA TYR A 61 -6.33 -6.45 6.00
C TYR A 61 -6.23 -7.74 6.83
N GLY A 62 -5.16 -7.86 7.59
CA GLY A 62 -4.92 -8.99 8.49
C GLY A 62 -4.05 -8.53 9.64
N SER A 63 -4.33 -9.04 10.83
CA SER A 63 -3.79 -8.48 12.09
C SER A 63 -3.28 -9.57 13.02
N LEU A 64 -2.81 -10.70 12.49
CA LEU A 64 -2.19 -11.69 13.36
C LEU A 64 -0.71 -11.36 13.56
N PRO A 65 -0.28 -11.13 14.82
CA PRO A 65 1.14 -11.10 15.14
C PRO A 65 1.77 -12.44 14.70
N PRO A 66 2.96 -12.41 14.09
CA PRO A 66 3.66 -13.62 13.64
C PRO A 66 3.74 -14.70 14.72
N ASP A 67 3.89 -14.29 15.97
CA ASP A 67 4.08 -15.16 17.14
C ASP A 67 2.83 -15.97 17.52
N THR A 68 1.66 -15.59 17.00
CA THR A 68 0.38 -16.24 17.33
C THR A 68 -0.04 -17.32 16.34
N VAL A 69 0.69 -17.47 15.23
CA VAL A 69 0.31 -18.38 14.14
C VAL A 69 1.26 -19.58 14.11
N PRO A 70 0.77 -20.82 14.12
CA PRO A 70 1.60 -22.00 13.97
C PRO A 70 2.50 -21.90 12.74
N ALA A 71 3.77 -22.28 12.91
CA ALA A 71 4.75 -22.28 11.82
C ALA A 71 4.19 -23.04 10.60
N GLY A 72 4.07 -22.35 9.46
CA GLY A 72 3.62 -22.92 8.19
C GLY A 72 2.20 -22.56 7.74
N TYR A 73 1.36 -21.98 8.61
CA TYR A 73 0.05 -21.46 8.19
C TYR A 73 0.09 -19.93 8.11
N SER A 74 -0.04 -19.36 6.91
CA SER A 74 -0.24 -17.92 6.76
C SER A 74 -1.54 -17.73 5.98
N SER A 75 -2.58 -17.22 6.66
CA SER A 75 -3.85 -16.85 6.01
C SER A 75 -3.60 -15.93 4.81
N THR A 76 -2.60 -15.06 4.93
CA THR A 76 -2.17 -14.15 3.86
C THR A 76 -1.65 -14.90 2.63
N SER A 77 -0.86 -15.97 2.80
CA SER A 77 -0.35 -16.74 1.66
C SER A 77 -1.48 -17.49 0.94
N VAL A 78 -2.47 -18.01 1.68
CA VAL A 78 -3.66 -18.64 1.09
C VAL A 78 -4.48 -17.61 0.32
N ILE A 79 -4.73 -16.43 0.91
CA ILE A 79 -5.44 -15.34 0.24
C ILE A 79 -4.73 -14.97 -1.07
N LEU A 80 -3.42 -14.74 -1.04
CA LEU A 80 -2.70 -14.31 -2.24
C LEU A 80 -2.65 -15.38 -3.32
N LYS A 81 -2.50 -16.66 -2.96
CA LYS A 81 -2.62 -17.77 -3.91
C LYS A 81 -3.96 -17.78 -4.63
N THR A 82 -5.05 -17.40 -3.95
CA THR A 82 -6.38 -17.31 -4.56
C THR A 82 -6.55 -16.08 -5.45
N PHE A 83 -5.96 -14.94 -5.09
CA PHE A 83 -6.22 -13.66 -5.78
C PHE A 83 -5.22 -13.35 -6.90
N ILE A 84 -3.94 -13.75 -6.79
CA ILE A 84 -2.89 -13.51 -7.78
C ILE A 84 -3.25 -14.01 -9.19
N PRO A 85 -3.91 -15.16 -9.39
CA PRO A 85 -4.34 -15.59 -10.72
C PRO A 85 -5.26 -14.59 -11.45
N PHE A 86 -5.86 -13.65 -10.71
CA PHE A 86 -6.73 -12.60 -11.24
C PHE A 86 -6.05 -11.22 -11.29
N ALA A 87 -4.72 -11.15 -11.11
CA ALA A 87 -3.92 -9.92 -11.07
C ALA A 87 -4.12 -9.00 -12.28
N SER A 88 -4.37 -9.59 -13.46
CA SER A 88 -4.56 -8.85 -14.71
C SER A 88 -5.73 -7.87 -14.66
N ARG A 89 -6.70 -8.12 -13.76
CA ARG A 89 -7.92 -7.34 -13.56
C ARG A 89 -7.84 -6.39 -12.36
N TRP A 90 -6.74 -6.41 -11.60
CA TRP A 90 -6.60 -5.56 -10.42
C TRP A 90 -6.60 -4.10 -10.83
N TYR A 91 -7.44 -3.32 -10.18
CA TYR A 91 -7.66 -1.90 -10.44
C TYR A 91 -7.24 -1.06 -9.23
N ASP A 92 -7.67 -1.48 -8.03
CA ASP A 92 -7.24 -0.89 -6.77
C ASP A 92 -6.79 -2.02 -5.84
N VAL A 93 -5.63 -1.84 -5.20
CA VAL A 93 -5.09 -2.78 -4.22
C VAL A 93 -4.73 -2.02 -2.95
N HIS A 94 -5.37 -2.41 -1.85
CA HIS A 94 -5.06 -1.94 -0.51
C HIS A 94 -4.54 -3.13 0.30
N THR A 95 -3.39 -2.98 0.93
CA THR A 95 -2.82 -4.03 1.78
C THR A 95 -2.27 -3.43 3.05
N ALA A 96 -2.51 -4.10 4.18
CA ALA A 96 -1.96 -3.71 5.46
C ALA A 96 -1.05 -4.75 6.13
N THR A 97 -0.56 -5.72 5.36
CA THR A 97 0.14 -6.89 5.91
C THR A 97 1.51 -7.08 5.26
N SER A 98 2.57 -7.06 6.05
CA SER A 98 3.96 -7.23 5.58
C SER A 98 4.17 -8.57 4.85
N ALA A 99 3.56 -9.64 5.35
CA ALA A 99 3.61 -10.97 4.72
C ALA A 99 3.00 -10.97 3.31
N ALA A 100 2.02 -10.10 3.02
CA ALA A 100 1.46 -10.01 1.68
C ALA A 100 2.45 -9.42 0.70
N LEU A 101 3.22 -8.44 1.16
CA LEU A 101 4.08 -7.64 0.33
C LEU A 101 5.16 -8.46 -0.36
N GLU A 102 5.78 -9.42 0.34
CA GLU A 102 6.77 -10.33 -0.26
C GLU A 102 6.16 -11.18 -1.39
N SER A 103 4.97 -11.73 -1.17
CA SER A 103 4.26 -12.52 -2.18
C SER A 103 3.78 -11.66 -3.35
N LEU A 104 3.50 -10.37 -3.12
CA LEU A 104 3.14 -9.42 -4.18
C LEU A 104 4.35 -8.96 -5.01
N CYS A 105 5.56 -8.97 -4.45
CA CYS A 105 6.79 -8.61 -5.15
C CYS A 105 7.16 -9.56 -6.31
N VAL A 106 6.54 -10.75 -6.39
CA VAL A 106 6.74 -11.68 -7.51
C VAL A 106 6.04 -11.24 -8.79
N LEU A 107 5.07 -10.32 -8.68
CA LEU A 107 4.31 -9.81 -9.81
C LEU A 107 5.17 -8.87 -10.65
N SER A 108 5.17 -9.09 -11.96
CA SER A 108 5.72 -8.18 -12.95
C SER A 108 4.73 -7.06 -13.28
N GLU A 109 5.19 -6.02 -13.98
CA GLU A 109 4.30 -4.93 -14.44
C GLU A 109 3.21 -5.41 -15.43
N ASN A 110 3.46 -6.51 -16.15
CA ASN A 110 2.53 -7.09 -17.11
C ASN A 110 1.41 -7.87 -16.44
N ASP A 111 1.64 -8.34 -15.21
CA ASP A 111 0.64 -9.08 -14.44
C ASP A 111 -0.45 -8.16 -13.89
N VAL A 112 -0.20 -6.85 -13.80
CA VAL A 112 -1.11 -5.84 -13.25
C VAL A 112 -1.36 -4.66 -14.22
N PRO A 113 -1.79 -4.91 -15.47
CA PRO A 113 -1.89 -3.89 -16.52
C PRO A 113 -3.03 -2.87 -16.29
N MET A 114 -3.90 -3.12 -15.32
CA MET A 114 -5.06 -2.28 -14.99
C MET A 114 -4.89 -1.50 -13.67
N LEU A 115 -3.85 -1.77 -12.89
CA LEU A 115 -3.69 -1.24 -11.54
C LEU A 115 -3.51 0.28 -11.58
N ARG A 116 -4.39 0.99 -10.86
CA ARG A 116 -4.42 2.45 -10.74
C ARG A 116 -4.09 2.93 -9.35
N THR A 117 -4.63 2.27 -8.34
CA THR A 117 -4.38 2.61 -6.93
C THR A 117 -3.62 1.50 -6.26
N LEU A 118 -2.53 1.84 -5.60
CA LEU A 118 -1.78 0.94 -4.76
C LEU A 118 -1.55 1.58 -3.39
N ASP A 119 -2.06 0.92 -2.36
CA ASP A 119 -1.96 1.34 -0.98
C ASP A 119 -1.27 0.24 -0.16
N ILE A 120 -0.08 0.56 0.33
CA ILE A 120 0.79 -0.32 1.11
C ILE A 120 0.92 0.28 2.51
N SER A 121 0.12 -0.22 3.45
CA SER A 121 -0.01 0.37 4.78
C SER A 121 0.40 -0.60 5.89
N GLU A 122 1.65 -0.59 6.36
CA GLU A 122 2.08 -1.57 7.36
C GLU A 122 1.34 -1.41 8.71
N SER A 123 0.86 -2.52 9.29
CA SER A 123 0.18 -2.52 10.59
C SER A 123 1.15 -2.33 11.77
N TYR A 124 0.67 -1.78 12.90
CA TYR A 124 1.51 -1.44 14.07
C TYR A 124 2.08 -2.64 14.82
N GLN A 125 1.57 -3.85 14.53
CA GLN A 125 1.80 -5.03 15.35
C GLN A 125 2.81 -6.01 14.75
N SER A 126 3.51 -5.63 13.68
CA SER A 126 4.52 -6.50 13.07
C SER A 126 5.91 -6.16 13.64
N PRO A 127 6.49 -6.98 14.53
CA PRO A 127 7.90 -6.87 14.91
C PRO A 127 8.73 -7.27 13.68
N LEU A 128 9.05 -6.33 12.80
CA LEU A 128 9.73 -6.62 11.54
C LEU A 128 11.24 -6.78 11.72
N PRO A 129 11.86 -7.86 11.20
CA PRO A 129 13.29 -7.84 10.94
C PRO A 129 13.62 -7.42 9.50
N ARG A 130 12.71 -7.53 8.52
CA ARG A 130 13.01 -7.20 7.11
C ARG A 130 11.78 -6.73 6.37
N SER A 131 11.89 -5.56 5.79
CA SER A 131 10.90 -5.05 4.87
C SER A 131 11.07 -5.62 3.46
N PRO A 132 10.00 -5.68 2.67
CA PRO A 132 10.08 -6.15 1.30
C PRO A 132 11.03 -5.27 0.48
N ARG A 133 11.79 -5.89 -0.41
CA ARG A 133 12.63 -5.16 -1.38
C ARG A 133 11.77 -4.57 -2.50
N TRP A 134 11.01 -3.54 -2.17
CA TRP A 134 10.13 -2.83 -3.10
C TRP A 134 10.86 -2.27 -4.32
N GLY A 135 12.15 -1.94 -4.20
CA GLY A 135 12.99 -1.46 -5.31
C GLY A 135 12.97 -2.36 -6.56
N SER A 136 12.75 -3.68 -6.38
CA SER A 136 12.67 -4.65 -7.48
C SER A 136 11.25 -5.11 -7.82
N SER A 137 10.21 -4.63 -7.11
CA SER A 137 8.84 -5.09 -7.32
C SER A 137 8.28 -4.58 -8.65
N GLY A 138 7.87 -5.50 -9.53
CA GLY A 138 7.21 -5.16 -10.78
C GLY A 138 5.82 -4.55 -10.57
N LEU A 139 5.18 -4.83 -9.43
CA LEU A 139 3.90 -4.24 -9.03
C LEU A 139 3.97 -2.70 -9.04
N LEU A 140 5.05 -2.10 -8.54
CA LEU A 140 5.23 -0.65 -8.49
C LEU A 140 5.49 -0.01 -9.88
N ARG A 141 5.86 -0.82 -10.87
CA ARG A 141 6.08 -0.37 -12.26
C ARG A 141 4.81 -0.37 -13.11
N GLY A 142 3.67 -0.73 -12.52
CA GLY A 142 2.38 -0.83 -13.19
C GLY A 142 2.09 0.38 -14.10
N PRO A 143 1.72 0.15 -15.37
CA PRO A 143 1.67 1.20 -16.39
C PRO A 143 0.55 2.23 -16.20
N LYS A 144 -0.38 2.00 -15.26
CA LYS A 144 -1.53 2.87 -15.01
C LYS A 144 -1.63 3.38 -13.58
N ILE A 145 -0.62 3.11 -12.75
CA ILE A 145 -0.61 3.52 -11.34
C ILE A 145 -0.58 5.04 -11.28
N SER A 146 -1.66 5.62 -10.77
CA SER A 146 -1.86 7.08 -10.66
C SER A 146 -2.11 7.53 -9.23
N SER A 147 -2.41 6.59 -8.32
CA SER A 147 -2.55 6.83 -6.89
C SER A 147 -1.65 5.88 -6.13
N PHE A 148 -0.76 6.44 -5.30
CA PHE A 148 0.15 5.67 -4.46
C PHE A 148 0.03 6.12 -3.02
N VAL A 149 -0.24 5.16 -2.13
CA VAL A 149 -0.30 5.37 -0.69
C VAL A 149 0.70 4.43 -0.06
N VAL A 150 1.56 4.98 0.81
CA VAL A 150 2.42 4.18 1.66
C VAL A 150 2.40 4.72 3.08
N LEU A 151 2.08 3.84 4.02
CA LEU A 151 2.11 4.12 5.44
C LEU A 151 3.18 3.22 6.07
N ARG A 152 4.15 3.86 6.72
CA ARG A 152 5.36 3.27 7.31
C ARG A 152 6.24 2.56 6.28
N ALA A 153 6.71 3.34 5.32
CA ALA A 153 7.72 2.85 4.38
C ALA A 153 9.04 2.58 5.12
N SER A 154 9.49 1.35 5.10
CA SER A 154 10.81 0.95 5.60
C SER A 154 12.00 1.47 4.80
N SER A 155 11.74 1.99 3.60
CA SER A 155 12.73 2.40 2.62
C SER A 155 12.36 3.77 2.07
N VAL A 156 13.37 4.51 1.62
CA VAL A 156 13.18 5.85 1.07
C VAL A 156 12.22 5.76 -0.13
N PRO A 157 11.05 6.42 -0.09
CA PRO A 157 10.05 6.32 -1.15
C PRO A 157 10.60 6.67 -2.55
N LEU A 158 11.55 7.60 -2.65
CA LEU A 158 12.25 7.97 -3.89
C LEU A 158 12.88 6.79 -4.63
N ASN A 159 13.25 5.72 -3.92
CA ASN A 159 13.87 4.53 -4.50
C ASN A 159 12.84 3.54 -5.07
N PHE A 160 11.55 3.81 -4.95
CA PHE A 160 10.53 2.97 -5.56
C PHE A 160 10.55 3.13 -7.08
N PRO A 161 10.42 2.04 -7.84
CA PRO A 161 10.42 2.08 -9.30
C PRO A 161 9.05 2.53 -9.83
N LEU A 162 8.49 3.59 -9.24
CA LEU A 162 7.24 4.22 -9.66
C LEU A 162 7.49 5.08 -10.90
N ARG A 163 6.49 5.16 -11.78
CA ARG A 163 6.46 6.14 -12.88
C ARG A 163 5.95 7.47 -12.34
N TRP A 164 6.76 8.15 -11.54
CA TRP A 164 6.39 9.38 -10.82
C TRP A 164 5.63 10.42 -11.67
N HIS A 165 6.00 10.57 -12.93
CA HIS A 165 5.39 11.52 -13.87
C HIS A 165 3.89 11.28 -14.15
N GLN A 166 3.38 10.09 -13.87
CA GLN A 166 1.98 9.72 -14.09
C GLN A 166 1.14 9.80 -12.81
N LEU A 167 1.76 9.99 -11.64
CA LEU A 167 1.06 10.05 -10.36
C LEU A 167 0.23 11.33 -10.27
N THR A 168 -1.03 11.15 -9.87
CA THR A 168 -1.99 12.22 -9.59
C THR A 168 -2.31 12.32 -8.10
N SER A 169 -2.13 11.23 -7.35
CA SER A 169 -2.33 11.19 -5.91
C SER A 169 -1.15 10.49 -5.23
N LEU A 170 -0.62 11.12 -4.19
CA LEU A 170 0.50 10.61 -3.41
C LEU A 170 0.26 10.82 -1.92
N SER A 171 0.31 9.75 -1.13
CA SER A 171 0.24 9.82 0.32
C SER A 171 1.39 9.03 0.94
N ILE A 172 2.31 9.71 1.62
CA ILE A 172 3.43 9.08 2.30
C ILE A 172 3.41 9.51 3.76
N THR A 173 3.22 8.54 4.62
CA THR A 173 3.27 8.75 6.06
C THR A 173 4.32 7.83 6.62
N ASN A 174 5.51 8.34 6.92
CA ASN A 174 6.53 7.57 7.62
C ASN A 174 6.51 7.90 9.12
N ARG A 175 6.75 6.90 9.98
CA ARG A 175 6.98 7.11 11.41
C ARG A 175 8.42 6.72 11.73
N PHE A 176 9.00 7.41 12.71
CA PHE A 176 10.43 7.45 13.01
C PHE A 176 11.08 6.10 13.32
N ASP A 177 10.29 5.09 13.64
CA ASP A 177 10.76 3.82 14.20
C ASP A 177 11.20 2.80 13.14
N LEU A 178 10.81 2.95 11.87
CA LEU A 178 10.93 1.87 10.88
C LEU A 178 11.75 2.20 9.63
N GLY A 179 12.19 3.45 9.44
CA GLY A 179 12.95 3.84 8.27
C GLY A 179 13.50 5.26 8.34
N PRO A 180 14.28 5.68 7.33
CA PRO A 180 14.78 7.05 7.27
C PRO A 180 13.61 8.04 7.20
N PRO A 181 13.67 9.15 7.95
CA PRO A 181 12.64 10.17 7.90
C PRO A 181 12.53 10.76 6.49
N LEU A 182 11.30 11.10 6.09
CA LEU A 182 11.09 11.87 4.87
C LEU A 182 11.44 13.33 5.19
N THR A 183 12.51 13.85 4.57
CA THR A 183 12.91 15.26 4.72
C THR A 183 12.25 16.15 3.67
N SER A 184 12.21 17.45 3.89
CA SER A 184 11.73 18.44 2.90
C SER A 184 12.52 18.39 1.60
N THR A 185 13.84 18.19 1.65
CA THR A 185 14.68 18.01 0.46
C THR A 185 14.26 16.79 -0.36
N MET A 186 13.95 15.67 0.31
CA MET A 186 13.44 14.48 -0.38
C MET A 186 12.06 14.75 -0.99
N ALA A 187 11.15 15.39 -0.24
CA ALA A 187 9.83 15.76 -0.73
C ALA A 187 9.91 16.66 -1.97
N ALA A 188 10.79 17.66 -1.97
CA ALA A 188 11.03 18.53 -3.12
C ALA A 188 11.54 17.73 -4.35
N GLY A 189 12.48 16.81 -4.13
CA GLY A 189 12.98 15.90 -5.17
C GLY A 189 11.90 14.94 -5.71
N MET A 190 10.87 14.63 -4.93
CA MET A 190 9.73 13.83 -5.37
C MET A 190 8.74 14.66 -6.19
N PHE A 191 8.45 15.88 -5.75
CA PHE A 191 7.54 16.78 -6.43
C PHE A 191 8.02 17.16 -7.83
N SER A 192 9.32 17.38 -8.02
CA SER A 192 9.90 17.65 -9.34
C SER A 192 9.69 16.49 -10.33
N GLN A 193 9.45 15.28 -9.84
CA GLN A 193 9.17 14.09 -10.66
C GLN A 193 7.66 13.88 -10.89
N CYS A 194 6.77 14.66 -10.27
CA CYS A 194 5.32 14.47 -10.31
C CYS A 194 4.57 15.70 -10.88
N PRO A 195 4.79 16.09 -12.16
CA PRO A 195 4.14 17.26 -12.77
C PRO A 195 2.61 17.19 -12.84
N ARG A 196 2.03 15.99 -12.71
CA ARG A 196 0.57 15.74 -12.74
C ARG A 196 -0.06 15.58 -11.36
N LEU A 197 0.71 15.79 -10.29
CA LEU A 197 0.24 15.62 -8.93
C LEU A 197 -0.90 16.59 -8.63
N ARG A 198 -2.04 16.06 -8.18
CA ARG A 198 -3.23 16.80 -7.81
C ARG A 198 -3.47 16.79 -6.31
N THR A 199 -3.27 15.64 -5.68
CA THR A 199 -3.44 15.47 -4.24
C THR A 199 -2.16 14.93 -3.64
N CYS A 200 -1.66 15.60 -2.61
CA CYS A 200 -0.48 15.16 -1.89
C CYS A 200 -0.68 15.23 -0.39
N ARG A 201 -0.34 14.14 0.30
CA ARG A 201 -0.23 14.08 1.75
C ARG A 201 1.15 13.56 2.14
N LEU A 202 1.90 14.35 2.90
CA LEU A 202 3.22 13.95 3.39
C LEU A 202 3.32 14.17 4.90
N VAL A 203 4.06 13.29 5.56
CA VAL A 203 4.54 13.52 6.91
C VAL A 203 6.05 13.68 6.85
N ILE A 204 6.52 14.91 7.08
CA ILE A 204 7.92 15.31 6.97
C ILE A 204 8.52 15.39 8.38
N ASN A 205 9.76 14.92 8.52
CA ASN A 205 10.57 15.12 9.71
C ASN A 205 11.88 15.78 9.30
N ASP A 206 11.96 17.10 9.50
CA ASP A 206 13.18 17.87 9.32
C ASP A 206 13.83 18.05 10.69
N ASP A 207 14.70 17.12 11.04
CA ASP A 207 15.38 17.04 12.34
C ASP A 207 16.56 18.03 12.47
N THR A 208 16.77 18.94 11.50
CA THR A 208 18.03 19.68 11.41
C THR A 208 17.85 21.16 11.07
N ASP A 209 18.58 21.99 11.84
CA ASP A 209 19.05 23.37 11.58
C ASP A 209 19.87 23.48 10.27
N SER A 210 19.40 22.84 9.19
CA SER A 210 20.17 22.70 7.95
C SER A 210 20.11 23.99 7.15
N ALA A 211 21.22 24.72 7.25
CA ALA A 211 21.56 25.90 6.49
C ALA A 211 21.22 25.79 4.99
N ALA A 212 20.59 26.86 4.48
CA ALA A 212 20.42 27.21 3.07
C ALA A 212 20.01 26.06 2.14
N VAL A 213 18.78 25.56 2.31
CA VAL A 213 18.09 24.90 1.18
C VAL A 213 17.98 25.93 0.07
N SER A 214 18.65 25.70 -1.07
CA SER A 214 18.44 26.52 -2.26
C SER A 214 16.94 26.54 -2.55
N GLU A 215 16.36 27.74 -2.50
CA GLU A 215 14.96 28.03 -2.85
C GLU A 215 14.75 27.78 -4.36
N SER A 216 14.82 26.52 -4.78
CA SER A 216 14.32 26.14 -6.08
C SER A 216 12.80 26.28 -6.03
N VAL A 217 12.28 27.22 -6.81
CA VAL A 217 10.84 27.46 -6.92
C VAL A 217 10.20 26.17 -7.44
N LEU A 218 9.43 25.53 -6.57
CA LEU A 218 8.85 24.24 -6.85
C LEU A 218 7.49 24.43 -7.53
N GLU A 219 7.44 24.20 -8.83
CA GLU A 219 6.22 24.36 -9.62
C GLU A 219 5.37 23.08 -9.60
N LEU A 220 4.17 23.17 -9.01
CA LEU A 220 3.18 22.10 -9.01
C LEU A 220 1.88 22.57 -9.67
N PRO A 221 1.87 22.76 -11.01
CA PRO A 221 0.78 23.46 -11.71
C PRO A 221 -0.57 22.73 -11.65
N SER A 222 -0.58 21.43 -11.34
CA SER A 222 -1.80 20.60 -11.26
C SER A 222 -2.30 20.40 -9.83
N LEU A 223 -1.64 20.95 -8.81
CA LEU A 223 -1.93 20.64 -7.42
C LEU A 223 -3.24 21.29 -6.98
N LEU A 224 -4.13 20.47 -6.43
CA LEU A 224 -5.44 20.86 -5.92
C LEU A 224 -5.51 20.79 -4.39
N ALA A 225 -4.81 19.83 -3.79
CA ALA A 225 -4.74 19.66 -2.35
C ALA A 225 -3.33 19.25 -1.91
N LEU A 226 -2.81 19.96 -0.91
CA LEU A 226 -1.53 19.69 -0.28
C LEU A 226 -1.73 19.63 1.23
N ASP A 227 -1.28 18.54 1.83
CA ASP A 227 -1.42 18.25 3.25
C ASP A 227 -0.06 17.79 3.80
N ILE A 228 0.69 18.72 4.40
CA ILE A 228 2.02 18.44 4.95
C ILE A 228 1.93 18.51 6.48
N HIS A 229 2.25 17.40 7.14
CA HIS A 229 2.40 17.33 8.59
C HIS A 229 3.88 17.33 8.92
N SER A 230 4.34 18.34 9.64
CA SER A 230 5.67 18.31 10.26
C SER A 230 5.54 17.67 11.62
N ILE A 231 6.33 16.63 11.91
CA ILE A 231 6.43 16.14 13.27
C ILE A 231 7.56 16.90 13.95
N GLY A 232 7.21 17.83 14.84
CA GLY A 232 8.21 18.47 15.70
C GLY A 232 8.80 17.45 16.66
N VAL A 233 10.12 17.45 16.81
CA VAL A 233 10.77 16.75 17.90
C VAL A 233 10.34 17.45 19.18
N VAL A 234 9.56 16.77 20.01
CA VAL A 234 9.37 17.25 21.38
C VAL A 234 10.69 16.99 22.08
N SER A 235 11.53 18.02 22.19
CA SER A 235 12.71 17.96 23.05
C SER A 235 12.19 17.74 24.48
N GLU A 236 12.16 16.49 24.94
CA GLU A 236 12.00 16.19 26.35
C GLU A 236 13.25 16.71 27.06
N GLU A 237 13.21 17.97 27.48
CA GLU A 237 14.13 18.48 28.49
C GLU A 237 13.87 17.67 29.76
N LEU A 238 14.71 16.64 29.99
CA LEU A 238 14.75 15.90 31.24
C LEU A 238 14.98 16.91 32.38
N PRO A 239 14.08 16.98 33.38
CA PRO A 239 14.31 17.83 34.55
C PRO A 239 15.56 17.36 35.28
N THR A 240 16.56 18.24 35.37
CA THR A 240 17.82 18.07 36.10
C THR A 240 17.63 18.01 37.60
#